data_AF-A0A5J4PBT9-F1
#
_entry.id   AF-A0A5J4PBT9-F1
#
_cell.length_a   1.000
_cell.length_b   1.000
_cell.length_c   1.000
_cell.angle_alpha   90.00
_cell.angle_beta   90.00
_cell.angle_gamma   90.00
#
_symmetry.space_group_name_H-M   'P 1'
#
loop_
_entity.id
_entity.type
_entity.pdbx_description
1 polymer ?
#
loop_
_entity_poly.entity_id
_entity_poly.type
_entity_poly.pdbx_seq_one_letter_code
_entity_poly.pdbx_strand_id
1 'polypeptide(L)'
;MNTELKVSFYLKREQSNRKVTANFNPAYPIVGKIIIGKTIAQFSTKLKVEERLWHVKSGRVAGKSHAVTSLNREINKINLILNRYHNIFLIHLNRVILLTVSKFKDNLFNSAIKCLSTSHKEWNV
;
A
#
# COMPACT_ATOMS: atom_id res chain seq x y z
N MET A 1 2.48 -11.60 -10.40
CA MET A 1 2.21 -10.19 -10.05
C MET A 1 3.12 -9.80 -8.90
N ASN A 2 3.86 -8.69 -9.00
CA ASN A 2 4.60 -8.19 -7.84
C ASN A 2 3.63 -7.43 -6.93
N THR A 3 3.32 -8.03 -5.77
CA THR A 3 2.42 -7.47 -4.74
C THR A 3 3.20 -6.90 -3.55
N GLU A 4 4.51 -6.74 -3.67
CA GLU A 4 5.32 -6.16 -2.60
C GLU A 4 4.92 -4.69 -2.38
N LEU A 5 4.55 -4.36 -1.13
CA LEU A 5 4.28 -2.99 -0.71
C LEU A 5 5.60 -2.28 -0.39
N LYS A 6 5.86 -1.18 -1.09
CA LYS A 6 6.93 -0.24 -0.73
C LYS A 6 6.34 1.09 -0.32
N VAL A 7 6.69 1.56 0.87
CA VAL A 7 6.28 2.85 1.40
C VAL A 7 7.51 3.72 1.61
N SER A 8 7.47 4.95 1.10
CA SER A 8 8.53 5.94 1.27
C SER A 8 7.94 7.32 1.59
N PHE A 9 8.71 8.19 2.22
CA PHE A 9 8.30 9.54 2.58
C PHE A 9 9.27 10.55 2.01
N TYR A 10 8.75 11.73 1.64
CA TYR A 10 9.55 12.85 1.14
C TYR A 10 8.87 14.18 1.42
N LEU A 11 9.61 15.27 1.30
CA LEU A 11 9.08 16.62 1.45
C LEU A 11 8.47 17.11 0.14
N LYS A 12 7.23 17.61 0.18
CA LYS A 12 6.64 18.34 -0.95
C LYS A 12 7.01 19.81 -0.83
N ARG A 13 7.97 20.25 -1.64
CA ARG A 13 8.32 21.66 -1.79
C ARG A 13 7.25 22.30 -2.67
N GLU A 14 6.40 23.12 -2.09
CA GLU A 14 5.56 24.01 -2.89
C GLU A 14 6.45 25.13 -3.44
N GLN A 15 6.26 25.49 -4.71
CA GLN A 15 6.85 26.68 -5.32
C GLN A 15 6.19 27.94 -4.74
N SER A 16 6.26 28.13 -3.42
CA SER A 16 5.88 29.40 -2.82
C SER A 16 7.12 30.30 -2.87
N ASN A 17 7.00 31.47 -3.48
CA ASN A 17 7.98 32.57 -3.53
C ASN A 17 8.30 33.16 -2.13
N ARG A 18 8.37 32.32 -1.09
CA ARG A 18 8.72 32.74 0.28
C ARG A 18 10.21 32.98 0.31
N LYS A 19 10.59 34.26 0.32
CA LYS A 19 11.95 34.74 0.54
C LYS A 19 12.52 34.02 1.76
N VAL A 20 13.52 33.17 1.54
CA VAL A 20 14.36 32.62 2.59
C VAL A 20 15.17 33.80 3.13
N THR A 21 14.67 34.46 4.19
CA THR A 21 15.49 35.37 5.00
C THR A 21 16.39 34.53 5.89
N ALA A 22 17.58 35.04 6.22
CA ALA A 22 18.65 34.31 6.91
C ALA A 22 18.26 33.60 8.23
N ASN A 23 17.10 33.93 8.82
CA ASN A 23 16.59 33.36 10.07
C ASN A 23 15.32 32.49 9.92
N PHE A 24 14.81 32.23 8.71
CA PHE A 24 13.62 31.41 8.52
C PHE A 24 13.97 30.04 7.94
N ASN A 25 13.79 28.98 8.74
CA ASN A 25 13.90 27.60 8.26
C ASN A 25 12.53 27.15 7.76
N PRO A 26 12.31 27.03 6.43
CA PRO A 26 11.01 26.65 5.91
C PRO A 26 10.64 25.22 6.31
N ALA A 27 9.44 25.07 6.89
CA ALA A 27 8.84 23.78 7.16
C ALA A 27 7.98 23.32 5.97
N TYR A 28 8.26 22.13 5.46
CA TYR A 28 7.55 21.52 4.34
C TYR A 28 6.68 20.35 4.79
N PRO A 29 5.53 20.12 4.12
CA PRO A 29 4.70 18.94 4.37
C PRO A 29 5.41 17.65 3.95
N ILE A 30 5.24 16.62 4.76
CA ILE A 30 5.70 15.26 4.46
C ILE A 30 4.60 14.55 3.64
N VAL A 31 4.99 13.98 2.51
CA VAL A 31 4.13 13.19 1.62
C VAL A 31 4.60 11.74 1.64
N GLY A 32 3.65 10.81 1.70
CA GLY A 32 3.90 9.39 1.58
C GLY A 32 3.68 8.92 0.15
N LYS A 33 4.54 8.03 -0.34
CA LYS A 33 4.46 7.35 -1.63
C LYS A 33 4.34 5.86 -1.39
N ILE A 34 3.28 5.28 -1.93
CA ILE A 34 3.00 3.84 -1.94
C ILE A 34 3.30 3.33 -3.35
N ILE A 35 4.03 2.22 -3.42
CA ILE A 35 4.31 1.51 -4.66
C ILE A 35 3.92 0.04 -4.45
N ILE A 36 3.06 -0.48 -5.31
CA ILE A 36 2.68 -1.89 -5.36
C ILE A 36 2.84 -2.34 -6.81
N GLY A 37 3.86 -3.15 -7.08
CA GLY A 37 4.23 -3.52 -8.46
C GLY A 37 4.54 -2.29 -9.32
N LYS A 38 3.70 -2.01 -10.32
CA LYS A 38 3.82 -0.84 -11.22
C LYS A 38 2.93 0.33 -10.79
N THR A 39 2.03 0.13 -9.83
CA THR A 39 1.08 1.14 -9.39
C THR A 39 1.72 2.03 -8.35
N ILE A 40 1.61 3.35 -8.54
CA ILE A 40 2.13 4.36 -7.63
C ILE A 40 0.96 5.21 -7.14
N ALA A 41 0.86 5.40 -5.84
CA ALA A 41 -0.09 6.32 -5.21
C ALA A 41 0.65 7.24 -4.24
N GLN A 42 0.19 8.49 -4.13
CA GLN A 42 0.72 9.47 -3.18
C GLN A 42 -0.39 9.89 -2.22
N PHE A 43 -0.03 10.14 -0.97
CA PHE A 43 -0.94 10.64 0.04
C PHE A 43 -0.27 11.72 0.87
N SER A 44 -1.01 12.78 1.18
CA SER A 44 -0.52 13.84 2.06
C SER A 44 -0.64 13.41 3.51
N THR A 45 0.41 13.66 4.30
CA THR A 45 0.33 13.55 5.75
C THR A 45 -0.01 14.91 6.36
N LYS A 46 -0.44 14.93 7.62
CA LYS A 46 -0.59 16.18 8.38
C LYS A 46 0.74 16.69 8.95
N LEU A 47 1.84 15.95 8.74
CA LEU A 47 3.15 16.25 9.33
C LEU A 47 3.89 17.30 8.49
N LYS A 48 4.61 18.19 9.17
CA LYS A 48 5.51 19.17 8.56
C LYS A 48 6.84 19.16 9.30
N VAL A 49 7.93 19.40 8.58
CA VAL A 49 9.27 19.45 9.17
C VAL A 49 10.16 20.44 8.42
N GLU A 50 11.05 21.09 9.15
CA GLU A 50 12.09 21.93 8.56
C GLU A 50 12.99 21.10 7.64
N GLU A 51 13.32 21.64 6.46
CA GLU A 51 14.11 20.93 5.47
C GLU A 51 15.48 20.47 6.01
N ARG A 52 16.15 21.31 6.80
CA ARG A 52 17.46 21.00 7.40
C ARG A 52 17.43 19.80 8.35
N LEU A 53 16.27 19.48 8.92
CA LEU A 53 16.08 18.32 9.79
C LEU A 53 15.67 17.08 9.01
N TRP A 54 15.45 17.15 7.69
CA TRP A 54 15.03 16.00 6.90
C TRP A 54 16.22 15.26 6.31
N HIS A 55 16.34 13.97 6.62
CA HIS A 55 17.33 13.10 6.02
C HIS A 55 16.76 12.43 4.76
N VAL A 56 17.13 12.98 3.59
CA VAL A 56 16.57 12.62 2.27
C VAL A 56 16.62 11.12 1.99
N LYS A 57 17.77 10.48 2.23
CA LYS A 57 17.97 9.05 1.89
C LYS A 57 17.11 8.10 2.75
N SER A 58 16.93 8.42 4.02
CA SER A 58 16.18 7.54 4.93
C SER A 58 14.69 7.89 5.01
N GLY A 59 14.30 9.07 4.53
CA GLY A 59 12.94 9.57 4.68
C GLY A 59 12.57 9.79 6.15
N ARG A 60 13.53 10.23 6.97
CA ARG A 60 13.38 10.42 8.43
C ARG A 60 13.76 11.82 8.85
N VAL A 61 13.25 12.22 10.01
CA VAL A 61 13.69 13.44 10.68
C VAL A 61 14.98 13.14 11.45
N ALA A 62 16.03 13.92 11.19
CA ALA A 62 17.33 13.88 11.86
C ALA A 62 17.31 14.71 13.16
N GLY A 63 18.12 14.29 14.13
CA GLY A 63 18.22 14.93 15.44
C GLY A 63 17.76 14.02 16.57
N LYS A 64 17.84 14.53 17.81
CA LYS A 64 17.59 13.76 19.04
C LYS A 64 16.52 14.38 19.94
N SER A 65 15.90 15.49 19.54
CA SER A 65 14.88 16.16 20.36
C SER A 65 13.61 15.32 20.49
N HIS A 66 12.81 15.61 21.51
CA HIS A 66 11.53 14.95 21.71
C HIS A 66 10.58 15.16 20.51
N ALA A 67 10.58 16.35 19.93
CA ALA A 67 9.79 16.67 18.73
C ALA A 67 10.20 15.81 17.52
N VAL A 68 11.51 15.63 17.27
CA VAL A 68 12.03 14.77 16.20
C VAL A 68 11.61 13.31 16.41
N THR A 69 11.72 12.83 17.65
CA THR A 69 11.34 11.46 18.01
C THR A 69 9.84 11.24 17.81
N SER A 70 9.01 12.19 18.24
CA SER A 70 7.56 12.15 18.05
C SER A 70 7.17 12.12 16.56
N LEU A 71 7.78 12.96 15.72
CA LEU A 71 7.54 12.94 14.27
C LEU A 71 7.92 11.59 13.63
N ASN A 72 9.07 11.03 13.99
CA ASN A 72 9.49 9.72 13.47
C ASN A 72 8.56 8.58 13.95
N ARG A 73 7.99 8.68 15.16
CA ARG A 73 6.97 7.74 15.66
C ARG A 73 5.69 7.81 14.84
N GLU A 74 5.22 9.01 14.48
CA GLU A 74 4.05 9.16 13.60
C GLU A 74 4.30 8.57 12.20
N ILE A 75 5.48 8.82 11.62
CA ILE A 75 5.89 8.17 10.34
C ILE A 75 5.87 6.64 10.47
N ASN A 76 6.40 6.10 11.57
CA ASN A 76 6.38 4.66 11.84
C ASN A 76 4.97 4.12 11.98
N LYS A 77 4.09 4.83 12.67
CA LYS A 77 2.69 4.45 12.85
C LYS A 77 1.98 4.34 11.50
N ILE A 78 2.17 5.32 10.61
CA ILE A 78 1.63 5.28 9.24
C ILE A 78 2.15 4.05 8.50
N ASN A 79 3.46 3.78 8.55
CA ASN A 79 4.04 2.59 7.93
C ASN A 79 3.43 1.28 8.45
N LEU A 80 3.29 1.14 9.76
CA LEU A 80 2.71 -0.07 10.38
C LEU A 80 1.26 -0.27 9.95
N ILE A 81 0.47 0.81 9.92
CA ILE A 81 -0.92 0.77 9.48
C ILE A 81 -1.02 0.34 8.02
N LEU A 82 -0.24 0.94 7.12
CA LEU A 82 -0.25 0.60 5.70
C LEU A 82 0.14 -0.86 5.45
N ASN A 83 1.20 -1.34 6.10
CA ASN A 83 1.61 -2.74 6.00
C ASN A 83 0.52 -3.70 6.53
N ARG A 84 -0.12 -3.35 7.66
CA ARG A 84 -1.22 -4.16 8.21
C ARG A 84 -2.39 -4.27 7.24
N TYR A 85 -2.88 -3.16 6.69
CA TYR A 85 -3.99 -3.17 5.75
C TYR A 85 -3.64 -3.89 4.45
N HIS A 86 -2.42 -3.74 3.96
CA HIS A 86 -1.95 -4.46 2.79
C HIS A 86 -1.94 -5.98 3.01
N ASN A 87 -1.45 -6.44 4.17
CA ASN A 87 -1.46 -7.87 4.51
C ASN A 87 -2.89 -8.41 4.62
N ILE A 88 -3.78 -7.68 5.29
CA ILE A 88 -5.21 -8.03 5.38
C ILE A 88 -5.83 -8.12 3.99
N PHE A 89 -5.56 -7.14 3.12
CA PHE A 89 -6.04 -7.14 1.73
C PHE A 89 -5.55 -8.38 0.97
N LEU A 90 -4.27 -8.73 1.07
CA LEU A 90 -3.73 -9.93 0.41
C LEU A 90 -4.36 -11.23 0.91
N ILE A 91 -4.58 -11.36 2.22
CA ILE A 91 -5.26 -12.53 2.81
C ILE A 91 -6.69 -12.65 2.25
N HIS A 92 -7.43 -11.55 2.22
CA HIS A 92 -8.79 -11.54 1.68
C HIS A 92 -8.83 -11.84 0.19
N LEU A 93 -7.94 -11.25 -0.59
CA LEU A 93 -7.83 -11.48 -2.03
C LEU A 93 -7.53 -12.96 -2.32
N ASN A 94 -6.56 -13.56 -1.61
CA ASN A 94 -6.24 -14.97 -1.74
C ASN A 94 -7.44 -15.86 -1.39
N ARG A 95 -8.16 -15.56 -0.31
CA ARG A 95 -9.36 -16.30 0.08
C ARG A 95 -10.46 -16.22 -0.99
N VAL A 96 -10.72 -15.05 -1.56
CA VAL A 96 -11.72 -14.87 -2.61
C VAL A 96 -11.33 -15.65 -3.86
N ILE A 97 -10.06 -15.56 -4.30
CA ILE A 97 -9.57 -16.30 -5.46
C ILE A 97 -9.71 -17.81 -5.24
N LEU A 98 -9.30 -18.32 -4.07
CA LEU A 98 -9.40 -19.75 -3.74
C LEU A 98 -10.85 -20.24 -3.79
N LEU A 99 -11.80 -19.50 -3.19
CA LEU A 99 -13.22 -19.85 -3.20
C LEU A 99 -13.83 -19.79 -4.61
N THR A 100 -13.39 -18.84 -5.45
CA THR A 100 -13.84 -18.75 -6.84
C THR A 100 -13.32 -19.91 -7.67
N VAL A 101 -12.04 -20.26 -7.51
CA VAL A 101 -11.42 -21.40 -8.22
C VAL A 101 -12.05 -22.73 -7.79
N SER A 102 -12.32 -22.92 -6.49
CA SER A 102 -12.97 -24.14 -6.01
C SER A 102 -14.39 -24.28 -6.59
N LYS A 103 -15.20 -23.22 -6.53
CA LYS A 103 -16.55 -23.22 -7.11
C LYS A 103 -16.53 -23.51 -8.62
N PHE A 104 -15.57 -22.93 -9.35
CA PHE A 104 -15.43 -23.17 -10.77
C PHE A 104 -15.09 -24.65 -11.05
N LYS A 105 -14.17 -25.24 -10.28
CA LYS A 105 -13.82 -26.66 -10.37
C LYS A 105 -15.03 -27.55 -10.09
N ASP A 106 -15.79 -27.26 -9.04
CA ASP A 106 -16.97 -28.04 -8.66
C ASP A 106 -18.04 -27.96 -9.75
N ASN A 107 -18.27 -26.76 -10.31
CA ASN A 107 -19.20 -26.57 -11.43
C ASN A 107 -18.79 -27.35 -12.68
N LEU A 108 -17.50 -27.33 -13.03
CA LEU A 108 -16.97 -28.06 -14.17
C LEU A 108 -17.13 -29.57 -13.98
N PHE A 109 -16.79 -30.07 -12.79
CA PHE A 109 -16.94 -31.48 -12.44
C PHE A 109 -18.41 -31.92 -12.51
N ASN A 110 -19.33 -31.17 -11.89
CA ASN A 110 -20.76 -31.47 -11.92
C ASN A 110 -21.33 -31.44 -13.34
N SER A 111 -20.87 -30.50 -14.17
CA SER A 111 -21.26 -30.45 -15.58
C SER A 111 -20.80 -31.70 -16.35
N ALA A 112 -19.57 -32.17 -16.12
CA ALA A 112 -19.04 -33.38 -16.75
C ALA A 112 -19.85 -34.62 -16.35
N ILE A 113 -20.17 -34.79 -15.06
CA ILE A 113 -21.03 -35.88 -14.57
C ILE A 113 -22.42 -35.83 -15.21
N LYS A 114 -22.99 -34.63 -15.38
CA LYS A 114 -24.29 -34.47 -16.05
C LYS A 114 -24.22 -34.91 -17.52
N CYS A 115 -23.21 -34.48 -18.28
CA CYS A 115 -23.04 -34.90 -19.68
C CYS A 115 -22.93 -36.43 -19.82
N LEU A 116 -22.14 -37.08 -18.96
CA LEU A 116 -21.97 -38.53 -18.95
C LEU A 116 -23.28 -39.26 -18.63
N SER A 117 -24.02 -38.81 -17.62
CA SER A 117 -25.28 -39.45 -17.23
C SER A 117 -26.41 -39.25 -18.26
N THR A 118 -26.39 -38.16 -19.03
CA THR A 118 -27.36 -37.93 -20.12
C THR A 118 -27.05 -38.82 -21.32
N SER A 119 -25.77 -38.92 -21.70
CA SER A 119 -25.32 -39.80 -22.79
C SER A 119 -25.67 -41.28 -22.50
N HIS A 120 -25.52 -41.74 -21.25
CA HIS A 120 -25.82 -43.12 -20.89
C HIS A 120 -27.32 -43.48 -20.96
N LYS A 121 -28.22 -42.50 -20.92
CA LYS A 121 -29.68 -42.71 -21.07
C LYS A 121 -30.09 -42.85 -22.54
N GLU A 122 -29.39 -42.20 -23.46
CA GLU A 122 -29.68 -42.26 -24.91
C GLU A 122 -29.26 -43.60 -25.55
N TRP A 123 -28.34 -44.34 -24.94
CA TRP A 123 -27.85 -45.64 -25.44
C TRP A 123 -28.68 -46.86 -24.99
N ASN A 124 -29.67 -46.68 -24.10
CA ASN A 124 -30.53 -47.76 -23.59
C ASN A 124 -31.93 -47.77 -24.22
N VAL A 125 -32.08 -47.19 -25.42
CA VAL A 125 -33.28 -47.23 -26.27
C VAL A 125 -32.97 -48.06 -27.51
#